data_AF-A0A2Z4V075-F1
#
_entry.id   AF-A0A2Z4V075-F1
#
_cell.length_a   1.000
_cell.length_b   1.000
_cell.length_c   1.000
_cell.angle_alpha   90.00
_cell.angle_beta   90.00
_cell.angle_gamma   90.00
#
_symmetry.space_group_name_H-M   'P 1'
#
loop_
_entity.id
_entity.type
_entity.pdbx_description
1 polymer ?
#
loop_
_entity_poly.entity_id
_entity_poly.type
_entity_poly.pdbx_seq_one_letter_code
_entity_poly.pdbx_strand_id
1 'polypeptide(L)' 'MTGLPDPAQMSHRMLIAVLMHHGGSLDLPAAALDRDATGTADAHHAVQLATLDDGTMRLSVVARPPVDDAGIEVRDL' A
#
# COMPACT_ATOMS: atom_id res chain seq x y z
N MET A 1 -13.85 -7.85 -16.67
CA MET A 1 -13.19 -7.81 -15.35
C MET A 1 -13.29 -6.37 -14.87
N THR A 2 -14.45 -5.99 -14.32
CA THR A 2 -14.85 -6.04 -12.90
C THR A 2 -14.20 -4.90 -12.12
N GLY A 3 -14.97 -4.25 -11.23
CA GLY A 3 -14.51 -3.16 -10.38
C GLY A 3 -13.25 -3.51 -9.59
N LEU A 4 -12.64 -2.49 -8.98
CA LEU A 4 -11.46 -2.64 -8.15
C LEU A 4 -11.64 -3.85 -7.21
N PRO A 5 -10.60 -4.70 -7.04
CA PRO A 5 -10.65 -5.75 -6.04
C PRO A 5 -11.01 -5.15 -4.68
N ASP A 6 -11.73 -5.91 -3.86
CA ASP A 6 -12.01 -5.47 -2.49
C ASP A 6 -10.70 -5.17 -1.73
N PRO A 7 -10.75 -4.37 -0.64
CA PRO A 7 -9.54 -3.96 0.07
C PRO A 7 -8.63 -5.13 0.50
N ALA A 8 -9.20 -6.28 0.86
CA ALA A 8 -8.45 -7.45 1.28
C ALA A 8 -7.71 -8.10 0.10
N GLN A 9 -8.39 -8.28 -1.03
CA GLN A 9 -7.79 -8.77 -2.26
C GLN A 9 -6.71 -7.82 -2.79
N MET A 10 -6.94 -6.50 -2.71
CA MET A 10 -5.95 -5.52 -3.11
C MET A 10 -4.70 -5.61 -2.24
N SER A 11 -4.87 -5.63 -0.91
CA SER A 11 -3.76 -5.74 0.05
C SER A 11 -2.94 -7.02 -0.20
N HIS A 12 -3.60 -8.15 -0.45
CA HIS A 12 -2.93 -9.40 -0.78
C HIS A 12 -2.11 -9.31 -2.07
N ARG A 13 -2.71 -8.78 -3.16
CA ARG A 13 -2.01 -8.61 -4.45
C ARG A 13 -0.80 -7.68 -4.33
N MET A 14 -0.92 -6.61 -3.56
CA MET A 14 0.17 -5.67 -3.31
C MET A 14 1.34 -6.33 -2.57
N LEU A 15 1.05 -7.10 -1.51
CA LEU A 15 2.09 -7.83 -0.78
C LEU A 15 2.84 -8.79 -1.72
N ILE A 16 2.12 -9.57 -2.53
CA ILE A 16 2.72 -10.47 -3.50
C ILE A 16 3.58 -9.71 -4.53
N ALA A 17 3.09 -8.59 -5.05
CA ALA A 17 3.85 -7.77 -5.99
C ALA A 17 5.17 -7.25 -5.40
N VAL A 18 5.13 -6.75 -4.15
CA VAL A 18 6.32 -6.29 -3.42
C VAL A 18 7.31 -7.45 -3.23
N LEU A 19 6.84 -8.60 -2.74
CA LEU A 19 7.71 -9.75 -2.52
C LEU A 19 8.34 -10.24 -3.83
N MET A 20 7.56 -10.35 -4.91
CA MET A 20 8.08 -10.75 -6.23
C MET A 20 9.12 -9.75 -6.77
N HIS A 21 8.90 -8.44 -6.57
CA HIS A 21 9.87 -7.41 -6.96
C HIS A 21 11.19 -7.54 -6.18
N HIS A 22 11.14 -8.00 -4.93
CA HIS A 22 12.32 -8.26 -4.08
C HIS A 22 12.93 -9.66 -4.26
N GLY A 23 12.53 -10.42 -5.29
CA GLY A 23 13.09 -11.76 -5.55
C GLY A 23 12.42 -12.89 -4.77
N GLY A 24 11.21 -12.66 -4.24
CA GLY A 24 10.38 -13.64 -3.56
C GLY A 24 10.38 -13.53 -2.04
N SER A 25 11.28 -12.75 -1.44
CA SER A 25 11.38 -12.54 0.00
C SER A 25 11.93 -11.15 0.34
N LEU A 26 11.58 -10.63 1.52
CA LEU A 26 12.10 -9.36 2.04
C LEU A 26 12.44 -9.54 3.52
N ASP A 27 13.69 -9.26 3.89
CA ASP A 27 14.11 -9.24 5.29
C ASP A 27 13.71 -7.91 5.93
N LEU A 28 13.03 -8.00 7.07
CA LEU A 28 12.57 -6.85 7.84
C LEU A 28 12.93 -7.03 9.32
N PRO A 29 13.25 -5.95 10.06
CA PRO A 29 13.34 -6.04 11.51
C PRO A 29 11.97 -6.42 12.07
N ALA A 30 11.92 -7.26 13.11
CA ALA A 30 10.66 -7.71 13.70
C ALA A 30 9.74 -6.55 14.13
N ALA A 31 10.34 -5.43 14.58
CA ALA A 31 9.64 -4.21 14.97
C ALA A 31 8.93 -3.49 13.80
N ALA A 32 9.18 -3.86 12.53
CA ALA A 32 8.46 -3.31 11.37
C ALA A 32 6.98 -3.71 11.35
N LEU A 33 6.59 -4.72 12.14
CA LEU A 33 5.21 -5.15 12.32
C LEU A 33 4.53 -4.49 13.53
N ASP A 34 5.27 -3.69 14.30
CA ASP A 34 4.71 -2.96 15.42
C ASP A 34 3.73 -1.89 14.91
N ARG A 35 2.62 -1.71 15.63
CA ARG A 35 1.51 -0.82 15.25
C ARG A 35 1.91 0.64 14.98
N ASP A 36 3.09 1.07 15.42
CA ASP A 36 3.49 2.47 15.56
C ASP A 36 4.64 2.89 14.62
N ALA A 37 5.02 2.06 13.64
CA ALA A 37 6.17 2.38 12.78
C ALA A 37 6.02 3.70 11.97
N THR A 38 4.80 4.25 11.85
CA THR A 38 4.51 5.42 11.02
C THR A 38 3.54 6.47 11.60
N GLY A 39 2.99 6.36 12.83
CA GLY A 39 2.19 7.46 13.41
C GLY A 39 1.36 7.13 14.66
N THR A 40 1.16 8.17 15.48
CA THR A 40 0.50 8.22 16.81
C THR A 40 -0.70 7.28 16.99
N ALA A 41 -0.74 6.58 18.12
CA ALA A 41 -1.76 5.70 18.74
C ALA A 41 -3.18 5.55 18.13
N ASP A 42 -3.74 6.57 17.48
CA ASP A 42 -5.09 6.59 16.87
C ASP A 42 -5.08 6.73 15.33
N ALA A 43 -3.92 6.82 14.69
CA ALA A 43 -3.78 7.04 13.26
C ALA A 43 -3.76 5.70 12.50
N HIS A 44 -4.90 5.32 11.93
CA HIS A 44 -4.92 4.24 10.95
C HIS A 44 -4.09 4.63 9.71
N HIS A 45 -3.28 3.71 9.19
CA HIS A 45 -2.52 3.89 7.96
C HIS A 45 -3.30 3.36 6.75
N ALA A 46 -3.19 4.06 5.62
CA ALA A 46 -3.61 3.58 4.31
C ALA A 46 -2.40 3.50 3.38
N VAL A 47 -2.48 2.66 2.36
CA VAL A 47 -1.48 2.65 1.29
C VAL A 47 -2.04 3.41 0.09
N GLN A 48 -1.29 4.41 -0.37
CA GLN A 48 -1.54 5.12 -1.61
C GLN A 48 -0.76 4.46 -2.75
N LEU A 49 -1.43 4.28 -3.88
CA LEU A 49 -0.86 3.79 -5.14
C LEU A 49 -0.88 4.93 -6.16
N ALA A 50 0.29 5.28 -6.69
CA ALA A 50 0.44 6.30 -7.73
C ALA A 50 1.24 5.75 -8.92
N THR A 51 0.69 5.84 -10.12
CA THR A 51 1.43 5.53 -11.36
C THR A 51 2.38 6.68 -11.68
N LEU A 52 3.60 6.37 -12.12
CA LEU A 52 4.62 7.33 -12.53
C LEU A 52 4.74 7.39 -14.07
N ASP A 53 5.38 8.44 -14.58
CA ASP A 53 5.52 8.70 -16.03
C ASP A 53 6.27 7.60 -16.79
N ASP A 54 7.12 6.85 -16.10
CA ASP A 54 7.87 5.71 -16.65
C ASP A 54 7.06 4.40 -16.67
N GLY A 55 5.78 4.46 -16.30
CA GLY A 55 4.89 3.30 -16.22
C GLY A 55 5.09 2.43 -14.97
N THR A 56 5.95 2.84 -14.04
CA THR A 56 6.08 2.17 -12.74
C THR A 56 5.02 2.66 -11.77
N MET A 57 4.88 1.97 -10.62
CA MET A 57 3.97 2.36 -9.55
C MET A 57 4.74 2.66 -8.26
N ARG A 58 4.40 3.77 -7.62
CA ARG A 58 4.82 4.11 -6.27
C ARG A 58 3.79 3.65 -5.25
N LEU A 59 4.24 2.92 -4.25
CA LEU A 59 3.49 2.58 -3.04
C LEU A 59 3.92 3.54 -1.93
N SER A 60 2.99 4.17 -1.22
CA SER A 60 3.29 5.09 -0.11
C SER A 60 2.37 4.84 1.07
N VAL A 61 2.90 4.94 2.29
CA VAL A 61 2.07 4.93 3.51
C VAL A 61 1.59 6.35 3.77
N VAL A 62 0.28 6.51 3.93
CA VAL A 62 -0.37 7.79 4.21
C VAL A 62 -1.35 7.63 5.38
N ALA A 63 -1.81 8.75 5.95
CA ALA A 63 -2.91 8.71 6.91
C ALA A 63 -4.18 8.16 6.22
N ARG A 64 -4.93 7.28 6.91
CA ARG A 64 -6.19 6.75 6.38
C ARG A 64 -7.18 7.90 6.21
N PRO A 65 -7.72 8.12 4.99
CA PRO A 65 -8.77 9.10 4.78
C PRO A 65 -10.06 8.65 5.50
N PRO A 66 -11.01 9.55 5.79
CA PRO A 66 -12.24 9.23 6.55
C PRO A 66 -13.27 8.39 5.75
N VAL A 67 -12.83 7.66 4.72
CA VAL A 67 -13.64 6.82 3.84
C VAL A 67 -13.11 5.38 3.87
N ASP A 68 -13.99 4.40 3.68
CA ASP A 68 -13.65 2.97 3.80
C ASP A 68 -13.42 2.26 2.44
N ASP A 69 -13.31 3.05 1.36
CA ASP A 69 -13.16 2.52 0.01
C ASP A 69 -11.69 2.28 -0.35
N ALA A 70 -11.43 1.18 -1.08
CA ALA A 70 -10.16 0.99 -1.77
C ALA A 70 -10.06 1.92 -2.99
N GLY A 71 -8.88 2.50 -3.22
CA GLY A 71 -8.67 3.42 -4.33
C GLY A 71 -7.23 3.46 -4.84
N ILE A 72 -7.08 3.84 -6.10
CA ILE A 72 -5.80 4.23 -6.72
C ILE A 72 -5.94 5.73 -7.00
N GLU A 73 -5.02 6.54 -6.51
CA GLU A 73 -5.00 7.97 -6.81
C GLU A 73 -3.98 8.20 -7.92
N VAL A 74 -4.47 8.57 -9.11
CA VAL A 74 -3.60 9.04 -10.19
C VAL A 74 -3.39 10.54 -9.95
N ARG A 75 -2.14 10.96 -9.69
CA ARG A 75 -1.76 12.37 -9.61
C ARG A 75 -0.88 12.70 -10.80
N ASP A 76 -1.24 13.75 -11.53
CA ASP A 76 -0.34 14.39 -12.48
C ASP A 76 0.82 15.02 -11.68
N LEU A 77 2.06 14.63 -11.99
CA LEU A 77 3.28 15.16 -11.37
C LEU A 77 3.68 16.52 -11.97
#